data_AF-A0A0D2A7I2-F1
#
_entry.id   AF-A0A0D2A7I2-F1
#
_cell.length_a   1.000
_cell.length_b   1.000
_cell.length_c   1.000
_cell.angle_alpha   90.00
_cell.angle_beta   90.00
_cell.angle_gamma   90.00
#
_symmetry.space_group_name_H-M   'P 1'
#
loop_
_entity.id
_entity.type
_entity.pdbx_description
1 polymer ?
#
loop_
_entity_poly.entity_id
_entity_poly.type
_entity_poly.pdbx_seq_one_letter_code
_entity_poly.pdbx_strand_id
1 'polypeptide(L)'
;MPVDAATSAALAKIWDSNFNPTAGIDTPTFPATIAALAALGVNRYRVDFVAQTVTSYVGTEVDTYTFSHATDAGTIKWSETKLKQAIKKAQDKAKSGRSDYAEFEKEAIAAGVSDYTTYLDGKRVVYASVLGDLYTEPFSVVQTGAKPDARRLREAVGMVDI
;
A
#
# COMPACT_ATOMS: atom_id res chain seq x y z
N MET A 1 -9.44 -17.86 -4.99
CA MET A 1 -8.48 -18.95 -4.74
C MET A 1 -7.31 -18.36 -3.96
N PRO A 2 -6.59 -19.12 -3.13
CA PRO A 2 -5.38 -18.62 -2.51
C PRO A 2 -4.31 -18.41 -3.59
N VAL A 3 -3.51 -17.37 -3.42
CA VAL A 3 -2.32 -17.12 -4.23
C VAL A 3 -1.36 -18.32 -4.13
N ASP A 4 -0.65 -18.64 -5.21
CA ASP A 4 0.32 -19.76 -5.18
C ASP A 4 1.43 -19.50 -4.15
N ALA A 5 1.98 -20.59 -3.58
CA ALA A 5 2.93 -20.51 -2.47
C ALA A 5 4.20 -19.71 -2.79
N ALA A 6 4.66 -19.72 -4.05
CA ALA A 6 5.85 -18.96 -4.45
C ALA A 6 5.55 -17.46 -4.49
N THR A 7 4.39 -17.08 -5.02
CA THR A 7 3.93 -15.69 -5.00
C THR A 7 3.65 -15.20 -3.58
N SER A 8 2.98 -15.99 -2.73
CA SER A 8 2.79 -15.65 -1.31
C SER A 8 4.12 -15.44 -0.58
N ALA A 9 5.12 -16.31 -0.79
CA ALA A 9 6.44 -16.14 -0.19
C ALA A 9 7.16 -14.88 -0.70
N ALA A 10 6.95 -14.48 -1.96
CA ALA A 10 7.52 -13.25 -2.51
C ALA A 10 6.83 -12.01 -1.93
N LEU A 11 5.50 -12.04 -1.77
CA LEU A 11 4.73 -10.98 -1.12
C LEU A 11 5.17 -10.78 0.33
N ALA A 12 5.30 -11.87 1.10
CA ALA A 12 5.77 -11.82 2.48
C ALA A 12 7.14 -11.10 2.60
N LYS A 13 8.10 -11.39 1.71
CA LYS A 13 9.40 -10.71 1.69
C LYS A 13 9.28 -9.20 1.43
N ILE A 14 8.39 -8.79 0.52
CA ILE A 14 8.14 -7.37 0.25
C ILE A 14 7.56 -6.71 1.51
N TRP A 15 6.59 -7.34 2.17
CA TRP A 15 5.98 -6.77 3.37
C TRP A 15 6.93 -6.77 4.57
N ASP A 16 7.71 -7.82 4.78
CA ASP A 16 8.77 -7.85 5.81
C ASP A 16 9.75 -6.69 5.63
N SER A 17 10.14 -6.37 4.41
CA SER A 17 11.05 -5.23 4.17
C SER A 17 10.45 -3.86 4.52
N ASN A 18 9.11 -3.74 4.50
CA ASN A 18 8.39 -2.52 4.85
C ASN A 18 8.10 -2.43 6.35
N PHE A 19 7.57 -3.50 6.94
CA PHE A 19 7.06 -3.51 8.32
C PHE A 19 8.10 -4.01 9.33
N ASN A 20 9.02 -4.88 8.94
CA ASN A 20 10.07 -5.43 9.81
C ASN A 20 11.49 -5.12 9.26
N PRO A 21 11.84 -3.84 9.01
CA PRO A 21 13.13 -3.52 8.43
C PRO A 21 14.25 -3.94 9.39
N THR A 22 15.16 -4.79 8.91
CA THR A 22 16.38 -5.12 9.64
C THR A 22 17.29 -3.89 9.65
N ALA A 23 17.86 -3.56 10.82
CA ALA A 23 18.80 -2.44 10.93
C ALA A 23 19.92 -2.55 9.88
N GLY A 24 20.06 -1.52 9.04
CA GLY A 24 21.07 -1.46 7.98
C GLY A 24 20.62 -2.01 6.61
N ILE A 25 19.39 -2.50 6.46
CA ILE A 25 18.77 -2.75 5.16
C ILE A 25 17.87 -1.56 4.80
N ASP A 26 18.06 -1.01 3.60
CA ASP A 26 17.21 0.06 3.08
C ASP A 26 15.78 -0.46 2.91
N THR A 27 14.85 0.06 3.70
CA THR A 27 13.40 -0.10 3.46
C THR A 27 13.11 0.37 2.03
N PRO A 28 12.32 -0.37 1.23
CA PRO A 28 12.03 0.07 -0.13
C PRO A 28 11.20 1.36 -0.11
N THR A 29 11.46 2.24 -1.09
CA THR A 29 10.62 3.43 -1.30
C THR A 29 9.25 3.01 -1.81
N PHE A 30 8.23 3.87 -1.64
CA PHE A 30 6.89 3.60 -2.18
C PHE A 30 6.93 3.21 -3.68
N PRO A 31 7.61 3.94 -4.58
CA PRO A 31 7.75 3.52 -5.98
C PRO A 31 8.36 2.13 -6.17
N ALA A 32 9.40 1.79 -5.40
CA ALA A 32 10.04 0.48 -5.47
C ALA A 32 9.10 -0.64 -5.01
N THR A 33 8.36 -0.42 -3.92
CA THR A 33 7.34 -1.35 -3.42
C THR A 33 6.24 -1.56 -4.48
N ILE A 34 5.73 -0.49 -5.09
CA ILE A 34 4.70 -0.61 -6.15
C ILE A 34 5.22 -1.37 -7.36
N ALA A 35 6.46 -1.13 -7.80
CA ALA A 35 7.06 -1.86 -8.92
C ALA A 35 7.20 -3.36 -8.61
N ALA A 36 7.65 -3.71 -7.40
CA ALA A 36 7.79 -5.10 -6.96
C ALA A 36 6.44 -5.82 -6.90
N LEU A 37 5.42 -5.18 -6.33
CA LEU A 37 4.05 -5.73 -6.26
C LEU A 37 3.43 -5.90 -7.65
N ALA A 38 3.60 -4.93 -8.54
CA ALA A 38 3.10 -5.01 -9.91
C ALA A 38 3.72 -6.18 -10.69
N ALA A 39 5.01 -6.48 -10.47
CA ALA A 39 5.68 -7.62 -11.09
C ALA A 39 5.12 -8.98 -10.63
N LEU A 40 4.53 -9.03 -9.42
CA LEU A 40 3.84 -10.21 -8.90
C LEU A 40 2.38 -10.31 -9.37
N GLY A 41 1.87 -9.30 -10.08
CA GLY A 41 0.47 -9.28 -10.56
C GLY A 41 -0.52 -8.69 -9.54
N VAL A 42 -0.02 -8.01 -8.50
CA VAL A 42 -0.89 -7.31 -7.54
C VAL A 42 -1.60 -6.16 -8.26
N ASN A 43 -2.92 -6.11 -8.21
CA ASN A 43 -3.72 -5.00 -8.76
C ASN A 43 -4.10 -3.98 -7.69
N ARG A 44 -4.20 -4.44 -6.44
CA ARG A 44 -4.55 -3.61 -5.27
C ARG A 44 -3.98 -4.23 -4.01
N TYR A 45 -3.69 -3.43 -3.00
CA TYR A 45 -3.53 -3.92 -1.63
C TYR A 45 -4.21 -2.99 -0.63
N ARG A 46 -4.59 -3.54 0.52
CA ARG A 46 -5.15 -2.80 1.67
C ARG A 46 -4.26 -3.02 2.87
N VAL A 47 -3.89 -1.95 3.56
CA VAL A 47 -3.25 -2.02 4.87
C VAL A 47 -4.28 -1.58 5.90
N ASP A 48 -4.56 -2.47 6.85
CA ASP A 48 -5.46 -2.22 7.98
C ASP A 48 -4.61 -2.10 9.25
N PHE A 49 -4.49 -0.89 9.79
CA PHE A 49 -3.68 -0.63 10.97
C PHE A 49 -4.36 -1.09 12.26
N VAL A 50 -5.69 -1.29 12.24
CA VAL A 50 -6.45 -1.79 13.39
C VAL A 50 -6.28 -3.31 13.50
N ALA A 51 -6.45 -4.02 12.38
CA ALA A 51 -6.24 -5.46 12.30
C ALA A 51 -4.77 -5.87 12.16
N GLN A 52 -3.88 -4.92 11.86
CA GLN A 52 -2.45 -5.12 11.59
C GLN A 52 -2.20 -6.11 10.45
N THR A 53 -2.96 -5.95 9.37
CA THR A 53 -2.89 -6.82 8.20
C THR A 53 -2.65 -6.04 6.92
N VAL A 54 -1.94 -6.68 5.99
CA VAL A 54 -1.87 -6.27 4.60
C VAL A 54 -2.57 -7.33 3.77
N THR A 55 -3.63 -6.95 3.08
CA THR A 55 -4.33 -7.81 2.12
C THR A 55 -3.90 -7.43 0.71
N SER A 56 -3.17 -8.31 0.04
CA SER A 56 -2.75 -8.16 -1.35
C SER A 56 -3.72 -8.89 -2.27
N TYR A 57 -4.21 -8.21 -3.31
CA TYR A 57 -5.10 -8.78 -4.32
C TYR A 57 -4.29 -9.05 -5.59
N VAL A 58 -4.31 -10.30 -6.06
CA VAL A 58 -3.60 -10.76 -7.26
C VAL A 58 -4.65 -11.29 -8.23
N GLY A 59 -5.11 -10.45 -9.15
CA GLY A 59 -6.27 -10.76 -9.99
C GLY A 59 -7.53 -11.00 -9.13
N THR A 60 -8.03 -12.24 -9.10
CA THR A 60 -9.17 -12.68 -8.27
C THR A 60 -8.75 -13.42 -7.00
N GLU A 61 -7.44 -13.51 -6.76
CA GLU A 61 -6.85 -14.20 -5.61
C GLU A 61 -6.43 -13.20 -4.55
N VAL A 62 -6.26 -13.70 -3.32
CA VAL A 62 -5.93 -12.88 -2.16
C VAL A 62 -4.85 -13.55 -1.33
N ASP A 63 -3.92 -12.75 -0.84
CA ASP A 63 -2.90 -13.10 0.13
C ASP A 63 -2.96 -12.12 1.30
N THR A 64 -2.84 -12.62 2.52
CA THR A 64 -2.87 -11.79 3.74
C THR A 64 -1.58 -11.97 4.50
N TYR A 65 -0.93 -10.85 4.78
CA TYR A 65 0.26 -10.74 5.61
C TYR A 65 -0.10 -10.05 6.92
N THR A 66 0.39 -10.54 8.05
CA THR A 66 0.16 -9.94 9.37
C THR A 66 1.46 -9.32 9.88
N PHE A 67 1.37 -8.10 10.39
CA PHE A 67 2.47 -7.43 11.09
C PHE A 67 2.06 -7.13 12.53
N SER A 68 3.00 -6.75 13.39
CA SER A 68 2.71 -6.48 14.80
C SER A 68 3.52 -5.31 15.34
N HIS A 69 2.84 -4.19 15.57
CA HIS A 69 3.40 -2.99 16.20
C HIS A 69 2.46 -2.42 17.26
N ALA A 70 2.97 -1.64 18.21
CA ALA A 70 2.07 -0.84 19.05
C ALA A 70 1.38 0.22 18.18
N THR A 71 0.06 0.32 18.23
CA THR A 71 -0.73 1.22 17.38
C THR A 71 -1.94 1.75 18.12
N ASP A 72 -2.22 3.04 17.96
CA ASP A 72 -3.43 3.72 18.44
C ASP A 72 -4.47 3.88 17.30
N ALA A 73 -4.27 3.19 16.17
CA ALA A 73 -5.14 3.27 15.01
C ALA A 73 -6.62 3.05 15.38
N GLY A 74 -7.49 3.87 14.81
CA GLY A 74 -8.92 3.84 15.09
C GLY A 74 -9.36 4.52 16.39
N THR A 75 -8.43 5.04 17.20
CA THR A 75 -8.77 5.86 18.38
C THR A 75 -8.49 7.35 18.16
N ILE A 76 -7.69 7.69 17.15
CA ILE A 76 -7.28 9.05 16.85
C ILE A 76 -8.28 9.74 15.92
N LYS A 77 -8.65 10.98 16.25
CA LYS A 77 -9.52 11.81 15.41
C LYS A 77 -8.86 12.13 14.07
N TRP A 78 -9.64 12.01 13.00
CA TRP A 78 -9.22 12.35 11.64
C TRP A 78 -8.71 13.79 11.48
N SER A 79 -7.64 13.95 10.72
CA SER A 79 -7.08 15.22 10.29
C SER A 79 -6.45 15.11 8.90
N GLU A 80 -7.22 15.46 7.87
CA GLU A 80 -6.74 15.48 6.48
C GLU A 80 -5.47 16.37 6.31
N THR A 81 -5.40 17.50 7.04
CA THR A 81 -4.22 18.39 7.02
C THR A 81 -2.96 17.67 7.48
N LYS A 82 -3.01 16.91 8.58
CA LYS A 82 -1.86 16.14 9.08
C LYS A 82 -1.51 15.01 8.11
N LEU A 83 -2.50 14.33 7.55
CA LEU A 83 -2.29 13.27 6.57
C LEU A 83 -1.55 13.80 5.33
N LYS A 84 -1.99 14.94 4.77
CA LYS A 84 -1.30 15.57 3.63
C LYS A 84 0.15 15.94 3.94
N GLN A 85 0.43 16.40 5.16
CA GLN A 85 1.80 16.70 5.60
C GLN A 85 2.66 15.43 5.66
N ALA A 86 2.13 14.35 6.23
CA ALA A 86 2.80 13.04 6.29
C ALA A 86 3.12 12.50 4.89
N ILE A 87 2.12 12.52 3.99
CA ILE A 87 2.27 12.09 2.59
C ILE A 87 3.34 12.91 1.89
N LYS A 88 3.29 14.25 1.99
CA LYS A 88 4.26 15.13 1.35
C LYS A 88 5.68 14.87 1.86
N LYS A 89 5.84 14.66 3.16
CA LYS A 89 7.14 14.35 3.78
C LYS A 89 7.72 13.03 3.26
N ALA A 90 6.91 11.97 3.19
CA ALA A 90 7.31 10.68 2.62
C ALA A 90 7.68 10.80 1.13
N GLN A 91 6.88 11.53 0.34
CA GLN A 91 7.15 11.80 -1.07
C GLN A 91 8.47 12.56 -1.27
N ASP A 92 8.75 13.57 -0.45
CA ASP A 92 9.99 14.37 -0.56
C ASP A 92 11.24 13.53 -0.20
N LYS A 93 11.15 12.63 0.78
CA LYS A 93 12.24 11.69 1.10
C LYS A 93 12.46 10.64 0.00
N ALA A 94 11.39 10.10 -0.58
CA ALA A 94 11.48 9.11 -1.65
C ALA A 94 12.23 9.65 -2.88
N LYS A 95 12.18 10.97 -3.16
CA LYS A 95 12.98 11.60 -4.23
C LYS A 95 14.49 11.48 -4.03
N SER A 96 14.94 11.31 -2.80
CA SER A 96 16.35 11.10 -2.46
C SER A 96 16.74 9.62 -2.39
N GLY A 97 15.85 8.71 -2.81
CA GLY A 97 16.06 7.26 -2.76
C GLY A 97 15.91 6.64 -1.37
N ARG A 98 15.56 7.43 -0.36
CA ARG A 98 15.36 6.96 1.02
C ARG A 98 13.91 6.64 1.27
N SER A 99 13.65 5.54 1.97
CA SER A 99 12.34 5.22 2.51
C SER A 99 12.25 5.62 3.97
N ASP A 100 11.06 6.03 4.40
CA ASP A 100 10.70 6.31 5.77
C ASP A 100 9.35 5.70 6.13
N TYR A 101 9.04 4.54 5.56
CA TYR A 101 7.72 3.91 5.71
C TYR A 101 7.24 3.85 7.17
N ALA A 102 8.12 3.45 8.11
CA ALA A 102 7.80 3.41 9.54
C ALA A 102 7.49 4.78 10.16
N GLU A 103 8.08 5.87 9.64
CA GLU A 103 7.78 7.24 10.06
C GLU A 103 6.47 7.71 9.44
N PHE A 104 6.28 7.47 8.14
CA PHE A 104 5.03 7.74 7.44
C PHE A 104 3.83 7.03 8.09
N GLU A 105 3.96 5.74 8.42
CA GLU A 105 2.93 4.94 9.09
C GLU A 105 2.51 5.61 10.41
N LYS A 106 3.49 5.96 11.26
CA LYS A 106 3.23 6.64 12.54
C LYS A 106 2.50 7.97 12.34
N GLU A 107 2.92 8.77 11.35
CA GLU A 107 2.32 10.07 11.07
C GLU A 107 0.91 9.95 10.47
N ALA A 108 0.68 8.94 9.62
CA ALA A 108 -0.64 8.63 9.06
C ALA A 108 -1.61 8.18 10.17
N ILE A 109 -1.19 7.28 11.06
CA ILE A 109 -1.98 6.85 12.22
C ILE A 109 -2.27 8.05 13.15
N ALA A 110 -1.28 8.92 13.40
CA ALA A 110 -1.45 10.13 14.20
C ALA A 110 -2.34 11.20 13.52
N ALA A 111 -2.62 11.05 12.23
CA ALA A 111 -3.62 11.82 11.48
C ALA A 111 -5.02 11.19 11.51
N GLY A 112 -5.21 10.05 12.19
CA GLY A 112 -6.49 9.35 12.32
C GLY A 112 -6.79 8.35 11.21
N VAL A 113 -5.79 7.95 10.41
CA VAL A 113 -5.96 6.87 9.43
C VAL A 113 -6.12 5.53 10.15
N SER A 114 -7.18 4.79 9.82
CA SER A 114 -7.39 3.41 10.28
C SER A 114 -6.90 2.38 9.27
N ASP A 115 -7.09 2.67 7.99
CA ASP A 115 -6.65 1.83 6.91
C ASP A 115 -6.44 2.65 5.64
N TYR A 116 -5.70 2.08 4.70
CA TYR A 116 -5.61 2.62 3.36
C TYR A 116 -5.61 1.51 2.32
N THR A 117 -6.10 1.83 1.13
CA THR A 117 -6.10 0.94 -0.02
C THR A 117 -5.40 1.60 -1.20
N THR A 118 -4.39 0.93 -1.73
CA THR A 118 -3.64 1.38 -2.90
C THR A 118 -4.10 0.65 -4.13
N TYR A 119 -4.55 1.39 -5.14
CA TYR A 119 -4.99 0.89 -6.43
C TYR A 119 -3.88 1.11 -7.46
N LEU A 120 -3.21 0.04 -7.90
CA LEU A 120 -2.03 0.15 -8.75
C LEU A 120 -2.42 0.63 -10.16
N ASP A 121 -3.46 0.04 -10.75
CA ASP A 121 -4.01 0.48 -12.05
C ASP A 121 -4.64 1.88 -11.98
N GLY A 122 -5.37 2.13 -10.89
CA GLY A 122 -6.05 3.41 -10.65
C GLY A 122 -5.11 4.55 -10.26
N LYS A 123 -3.82 4.25 -10.04
CA LYS A 123 -2.75 5.18 -9.67
C LYS A 123 -3.11 6.10 -8.51
N ARG A 124 -3.75 5.53 -7.48
CA ARG A 124 -4.20 6.29 -6.30
C ARG A 124 -4.18 5.47 -5.03
N VAL A 125 -3.99 6.14 -3.90
CA VAL A 125 -4.17 5.60 -2.56
C VAL A 125 -5.42 6.25 -1.96
N VAL A 126 -6.28 5.45 -1.35
CA VAL A 126 -7.45 5.90 -0.60
C VAL A 126 -7.20 5.62 0.87
N TYR A 127 -7.17 6.65 1.69
CA TYR A 127 -7.03 6.59 3.15
C TYR A 127 -8.41 6.74 3.79
N ALA A 128 -8.66 5.98 4.85
CA ALA A 128 -9.93 6.01 5.58
C ALA A 128 -9.72 6.21 7.10
N SER A 129 -10.70 6.81 7.76
CA SER A 129 -10.86 6.81 9.21
C SER A 129 -11.91 5.78 9.64
N VAL A 130 -11.94 5.45 10.94
CA VAL A 130 -12.99 4.57 11.52
C VAL A 130 -14.41 5.14 11.42
N LEU A 131 -14.57 6.45 11.21
CA LEU A 131 -15.88 7.09 11.03
C LEU A 131 -16.26 7.29 9.56
N GLY A 132 -15.43 6.81 8.63
CA GLY A 132 -15.68 6.89 7.20
C GLY A 132 -15.23 8.19 6.53
N ASP A 133 -14.39 9.00 7.19
CA ASP A 133 -13.67 10.08 6.50
C ASP A 133 -12.72 9.48 5.46
N LEU A 134 -12.60 10.12 4.30
CA LEU A 134 -11.77 9.63 3.19
C LEU A 134 -10.86 10.71 2.64
N TYR A 135 -9.64 10.32 2.27
CA TYR A 135 -8.74 11.14 1.44
C TYR A 135 -8.15 10.29 0.32
N THR A 136 -8.14 10.82 -0.91
CA THR A 136 -7.54 10.15 -2.07
C THR A 136 -6.31 10.92 -2.54
N GLU A 137 -5.17 10.23 -2.57
CA GLU A 137 -3.91 10.77 -3.07
C GLU A 137 -3.57 10.10 -4.42
N PRO A 138 -3.48 10.84 -5.53
CA PRO A 138 -2.94 10.29 -6.77
C PRO A 138 -1.43 10.08 -6.68
N PHE A 139 -0.90 9.07 -7.37
CA PHE A 139 0.54 8.90 -7.52
C PHE A 139 0.93 8.66 -8.97
N SER A 140 2.17 9.02 -9.30
CA SER A 140 2.76 8.76 -10.63
C SER A 140 3.95 7.85 -10.44
N VAL A 141 3.78 6.55 -10.71
CA VAL A 141 4.91 5.61 -10.85
C VAL A 141 5.01 5.12 -12.29
N VAL A 142 6.24 4.99 -12.77
CA VAL A 142 6.54 4.24 -14.00
C VAL A 142 6.50 2.77 -13.62
N GLN A 143 5.42 2.06 -13.97
CA GLN A 143 5.31 0.63 -13.78
C GLN A 143 6.04 -0.09 -14.91
N THR A 144 7.21 -0.67 -14.64
CA THR A 144 7.89 -1.57 -15.58
C THR A 144 7.44 -3.01 -15.30
N GLY A 145 6.69 -3.61 -16.23
CA GLY A 145 6.46 -5.07 -16.25
C GLY A 145 5.18 -5.59 -15.57
N ALA A 146 4.08 -4.84 -15.56
CA ALA A 146 2.79 -5.37 -15.10
C ALA A 146 2.39 -6.62 -15.91
N LYS A 147 2.12 -7.74 -15.21
CA LYS A 147 1.64 -8.98 -15.86
C LYS A 147 0.27 -8.74 -16.53
N PRO A 148 -0.05 -9.47 -17.61
CA PRO A 148 -1.27 -9.28 -18.42
C PRO A 148 -2.61 -9.45 -17.68
N ASP A 149 -2.63 -9.86 -16.41
CA ASP A 149 -3.89 -10.05 -15.65
C ASP A 149 -4.60 -8.74 -15.31
N ALA A 150 -3.91 -7.60 -15.26
CA ALA A 150 -4.56 -6.29 -15.12
C ALA A 150 -5.51 -5.97 -16.30
N ARG A 151 -5.17 -6.45 -17.51
CA ARG A 151 -6.01 -6.31 -18.71
C ARG A 151 -7.29 -7.13 -18.60
N ARG A 152 -7.22 -8.34 -18.05
CA ARG A 152 -8.39 -9.20 -17.82
C ARG A 152 -9.38 -8.58 -16.83
N LEU A 153 -8.91 -7.86 -15.82
CA LEU A 153 -9.79 -7.15 -14.88
C LEU A 153 -10.52 -5.97 -15.54
N ARG A 154 -9.85 -5.21 -16.42
CA ARG A 154 -10.50 -4.12 -17.18
C ARG A 154 -11.54 -4.64 -18.17
N GLU A 155 -11.21 -5.73 -18.87
CA GLU A 155 -12.12 -6.43 -19.78
C GLU A 155 -13.32 -7.07 -19.02
N ALA A 156 -13.09 -7.63 -17.84
CA ALA A 156 -14.14 -8.23 -17.00
C ALA A 156 -15.09 -7.21 -16.36
N VAL A 157 -14.63 -5.98 -16.11
CA VAL A 157 -15.45 -4.89 -15.51
C VAL A 157 -16.14 -4.03 -16.57
N GLY A 158 -15.92 -4.31 -17.87
CA GLY A 158 -16.62 -3.63 -18.96
C GLY A 158 -16.25 -2.15 -19.13
N MET A 159 -15.10 -1.71 -18.61
CA MET A 159 -14.59 -0.35 -18.86
C MET A 159 -13.93 -0.31 -20.23
N VAL A 160 -14.69 0.12 -21.24
CA VAL A 160 -14.17 0.52 -22.55
C VAL A 160 -13.64 1.95 -22.41
N ASP A 161 -12.40 2.20 -22.86
CA ASP A 161 -11.85 3.56 -22.95
C ASP A 161 -12.81 4.42 -23.80
N ILE A 162 -13.38 5.47 -23.19
CA ILE A 162 -14.12 6.54 -23.89
C ILE A 162 -13.14 7.67 -24.18
#